data_AF-A0A1A9VZ62-F1
#
_entry.id   AF-A0A1A9VZ62-F1
#
_cell.length_a   1.000
_cell.length_b   1.000
_cell.length_c   1.000
_cell.angle_alpha   90.00
_cell.angle_beta   90.00
_cell.angle_gamma   90.00
#
_symmetry.space_group_name_H-M   'P 1'
#
loop_
_entity.id
_entity.type
_entity.pdbx_description
1 polymer ?
#
loop_
_entity_poly.entity_id
_entity_poly.type
_entity_poly.pdbx_seq_one_letter_code
_entity_poly.pdbx_strand_id
1 'polypeptide(L)'
;ISSRESANKELLEAIQKIYQVSKCRYGAPKIHAELKALGKSCNLKTVQSIMQKNDIRAILKRKFKIKKQQTDNRAVAPNILDQNFIVDQPNKVWDYLHQNQGGTPPTILQ
;
A
#
# COMPACT_ATOMS: atom_id res chain seq x y z
N ILE A 1 38.35 -4.10 32.06
CA ILE A 1 36.99 -3.62 31.73
C ILE A 1 36.80 -2.32 32.49
N SER A 2 36.63 -1.21 31.79
CA SER A 2 36.41 0.11 32.40
C SER A 2 34.98 0.20 32.96
N SER A 3 34.75 0.98 34.03
CA SER A 3 33.41 1.18 34.63
C SER A 3 32.34 1.59 33.59
N ARG A 4 32.75 2.37 32.58
CA ARG A 4 31.88 2.77 31.46
C ARG A 4 31.48 1.61 30.54
N GLU A 5 32.37 0.64 30.33
CA GLU A 5 32.07 -0.53 29.50
C GLU A 5 31.05 -1.45 30.18
N SER A 6 31.14 -1.62 31.50
CA SER A 6 30.14 -2.37 32.28
C SER A 6 28.76 -1.71 32.18
N ALA A 7 28.69 -0.40 32.42
CA ALA A 7 27.43 0.34 32.33
C ALA A 7 26.81 0.29 30.92
N ASN A 8 27.66 0.36 29.87
CA ASN A 8 27.19 0.21 28.49
C ASN A 8 26.66 -1.20 28.21
N LYS A 9 27.28 -2.24 28.78
CA LYS A 9 26.83 -3.63 28.65
C LYS A 9 25.48 -3.85 29.33
N GLU A 10 25.32 -3.35 30.56
CA GLU A 10 24.04 -3.40 31.28
C GLU A 10 22.92 -2.65 30.57
N LEU A 11 23.25 -1.50 29.96
CA LEU A 11 22.30 -0.73 29.16
C LEU A 11 21.93 -1.48 27.87
N LEU A 12 22.90 -2.10 27.22
CA LEU A 12 22.68 -2.94 26.04
C LEU A 12 21.75 -4.12 26.34
N GLU A 13 21.96 -4.82 27.46
CA GLU A 13 21.09 -5.93 27.87
C GLU A 13 19.65 -5.47 28.10
N ALA A 14 19.46 -4.29 28.71
CA ALA A 14 18.14 -3.70 28.89
C ALA A 14 17.48 -3.32 27.55
N ILE A 15 18.23 -2.72 26.64
CA ILE A 15 17.78 -2.40 25.28
C ILE A 15 17.34 -3.69 24.56
N GLN A 16 18.13 -4.76 24.62
CA GLN A 16 17.82 -6.03 23.96
C GLN A 16 16.56 -6.68 24.54
N LYS A 17 16.38 -6.65 25.87
CA LYS A 17 15.15 -7.15 26.51
C LYS A 17 13.91 -6.43 25.99
N ILE A 18 13.92 -5.09 25.99
CA ILE A 18 12.78 -4.29 25.49
C ILE A 18 12.56 -4.53 23.99
N TYR A 19 13.64 -4.61 23.21
CA TYR A 19 13.57 -4.88 21.79
C TYR A 19 12.93 -6.24 21.49
N GLN A 20 13.29 -7.29 22.23
CA GLN A 20 12.72 -8.62 22.08
C GLN A 20 11.24 -8.68 22.51
N VAL A 21 10.90 -8.07 23.66
CA VAL A 21 9.52 -8.00 24.16
C VAL A 21 8.62 -7.25 23.18
N SER A 22 9.12 -6.18 22.55
CA SER A 22 8.40 -5.42 21.54
C SER A 22 8.38 -6.09 20.15
N LYS A 23 8.82 -7.34 20.03
CA LYS A 23 8.92 -8.10 18.77
C LYS A 23 9.68 -7.32 17.70
N CYS A 24 10.81 -6.74 18.10
CA CYS A 24 11.71 -5.97 17.24
C CYS A 24 11.08 -4.70 16.63
N ARG A 25 9.92 -4.26 17.12
CA ARG A 25 9.14 -3.18 16.49
C ARG A 25 9.54 -1.78 16.98
N TYR A 26 10.15 -1.70 18.16
CA TYR A 26 10.50 -0.43 18.77
C TYR A 26 11.87 0.06 18.28
N GLY A 27 11.93 1.36 17.98
CA GLY A 27 13.18 2.07 17.72
C GLY A 27 13.65 2.84 18.95
N ALA A 28 14.78 3.54 18.82
CA ALA A 28 15.40 4.29 19.92
C ALA A 28 14.43 5.20 20.72
N PRO A 29 13.50 5.96 20.10
CA PRO A 29 12.58 6.80 20.88
C PRO A 29 11.66 6.02 21.83
N LYS A 30 11.14 4.88 21.36
CA LYS A 30 10.24 4.03 22.16
C LYS A 30 11.01 3.24 23.21
N ILE A 31 12.18 2.69 22.84
CA ILE A 31 13.05 2.00 23.78
C ILE A 31 13.51 2.95 24.89
N HIS A 32 13.87 4.19 24.56
CA HIS A 32 14.22 5.20 25.55
C HIS A 32 13.05 5.53 26.49
N ALA A 33 11.82 5.65 25.97
CA ALA A 33 10.64 5.87 26.80
C ALA A 33 10.41 4.72 27.80
N GLU A 34 10.55 3.47 27.34
CA GLU A 34 10.46 2.28 28.19
C GLU A 34 11.59 2.23 29.24
N LEU A 35 12.83 2.54 28.84
CA LEU A 35 13.95 2.63 29.79
C LEU A 35 13.70 3.69 30.87
N LYS A 36 13.14 4.84 30.49
CA LYS A 36 12.77 5.90 31.43
C LYS A 36 11.65 5.44 32.37
N ALA A 37 10.66 4.71 31.87
CA ALA A 37 9.59 4.14 32.68
C ALA A 37 10.11 3.10 33.69
N LEU A 38 11.17 2.37 33.33
CA LEU A 38 11.89 1.45 34.22
C LEU A 38 12.87 2.14 35.18
N GLY A 39 12.88 3.49 35.23
CA GLY A 39 13.75 4.26 36.12
C GLY A 39 15.21 4.40 35.64
N LYS A 40 15.54 3.96 34.43
CA LYS A 40 16.88 4.10 33.86
C LYS A 40 17.01 5.45 33.14
N SER A 41 17.65 6.42 33.79
CA SER A 41 17.95 7.72 33.17
C SER A 41 19.13 7.59 32.22
N CYS A 42 18.87 7.63 30.91
CA CYS A 42 19.88 7.59 29.87
C CYS A 42 19.50 8.53 28.72
N ASN A 43 20.49 9.12 28.04
CA ASN A 43 20.23 10.02 26.92
C ASN A 43 19.79 9.22 25.68
N LEU A 44 18.82 9.73 24.93
CA LEU A 44 18.39 9.18 23.65
C LEU A 44 19.57 8.95 22.68
N LYS A 45 20.55 9.86 22.64
CA LYS A 45 21.75 9.71 21.80
C LYS A 45 22.58 8.48 22.19
N THR A 46 22.68 8.19 23.49
CA THR A 46 23.38 6.99 23.99
C THR A 46 22.65 5.72 23.56
N VAL A 47 21.32 5.71 23.69
CA VAL A 47 20.48 4.59 23.22
C VAL A 47 20.66 4.38 21.71
N GLN A 48 20.61 5.46 20.93
CA GLN A 48 20.83 5.41 19.48
C GLN A 48 22.21 4.85 19.12
N SER A 49 23.27 5.34 19.77
CA SER A 49 24.65 4.88 19.51
C SER A 49 24.82 3.40 19.83
N ILE A 50 24.29 2.92 20.97
CA ILE A 50 24.35 1.52 21.35
C ILE A 50 23.56 0.65 20.36
N MET A 51 22.35 1.07 19.99
CA MET A 51 21.55 0.36 18.99
C MET A 51 22.28 0.26 17.64
N GLN A 52 22.89 1.35 17.17
CA GLN A 52 23.62 1.40 15.91
C GLN A 52 24.86 0.48 15.94
N LYS A 53 25.64 0.51 17.01
CA LYS A 53 26.83 -0.35 17.18
C LYS A 53 26.53 -1.85 17.23
N ASN A 54 25.27 -2.21 17.49
CA ASN A 54 24.83 -3.60 17.65
C ASN A 54 23.77 -4.00 16.61
N ASP A 55 23.65 -3.23 15.52
CA ASP A 55 22.71 -3.46 14.41
C ASP A 55 21.22 -3.61 14.80
N ILE A 56 20.84 -3.09 15.97
CA ILE A 56 19.47 -3.13 16.48
C ILE A 56 18.64 -2.05 15.78
N ARG A 57 17.67 -2.47 14.97
CA ARG A 57 16.84 -1.57 14.15
C ARG A 57 15.37 -1.96 14.24
N ALA A 58 14.50 -0.96 14.28
CA ALA A 58 13.06 -1.20 14.30
C ALA A 58 12.60 -1.87 13.00
N ILE A 59 11.93 -3.02 13.12
CA ILE A 59 11.37 -3.75 12.00
C ILE A 59 9.96 -3.22 11.72
N LEU A 60 9.78 -2.56 10.57
CA LEU A 60 8.48 -2.16 10.07
C LEU A 60 7.86 -3.26 9.21
N LYS A 61 6.58 -3.55 9.42
CA LYS A 61 5.81 -4.37 8.48
C LYS A 61 5.63 -3.55 7.19
N ARG A 62 6.01 -4.14 6.04
CA ARG A 62 5.73 -3.54 4.73
C ARG A 62 4.22 -3.31 4.59
N LYS A 63 3.82 -2.10 4.16
CA LYS A 63 2.42 -1.81 3.83
C LYS A 63 1.99 -2.74 2.69
N PHE A 64 0.84 -3.39 2.84
CA PHE A 64 0.23 -4.15 1.76
C PHE A 64 -0.14 -3.17 0.63
N LYS A 65 0.32 -3.44 -0.60
CA LYS A 65 -0.07 -2.70 -1.79
C LYS A 65 -1.03 -3.58 -2.57
N ILE A 66 -2.29 -3.17 -2.70
CA ILE A 66 -3.24 -3.78 -3.62
C ILE A 66 -2.73 -3.48 -5.03
N LYS A 67 -2.42 -4.51 -5.82
CA LYS A 67 -2.22 -4.31 -7.27
C LYS A 67 -3.59 -3.92 -7.82
N LYS A 68 -3.74 -2.67 -8.29
CA LYS A 68 -4.86 -2.33 -9.16
C LYS A 68 -4.78 -3.31 -10.32
N GLN A 69 -5.76 -4.19 -10.47
CA GLN A 69 -5.86 -4.97 -11.70
C GLN A 69 -5.97 -3.93 -12.81
N GLN A 70 -5.02 -3.98 -13.76
CA GLN A 70 -5.17 -3.28 -15.02
C GLN A 70 -6.47 -3.82 -15.59
N THR A 71 -7.55 -3.06 -15.46
CA THR A 71 -8.72 -3.26 -16.29
C THR A 71 -8.19 -2.98 -17.67
N ASP A 72 -7.84 -4.03 -18.39
CA ASP A 72 -7.52 -3.91 -19.80
C ASP A 72 -8.58 -3.01 -20.40
N ASN A 73 -8.09 -2.02 -21.12
CA ASN A 73 -8.88 -1.10 -21.93
C ASN A 73 -9.51 -1.95 -23.06
N ARG A 74 -10.38 -2.90 -22.69
CA ARG A 74 -11.17 -3.68 -23.60
C ARG A 74 -12.10 -2.64 -24.20
N ALA A 75 -11.75 -2.22 -25.40
CA ALA A 75 -12.44 -1.20 -26.15
C ALA A 75 -13.94 -1.44 -26.00
N VAL A 76 -14.61 -0.50 -25.36
CA VAL A 76 -16.07 -0.44 -25.40
C VAL A 76 -16.43 -0.49 -26.88
N ALA A 77 -17.23 -1.47 -27.30
CA ALA A 77 -17.67 -1.56 -28.69
C ALA A 77 -18.26 -0.20 -29.10
N PRO A 78 -17.92 0.33 -30.29
CA PRO A 78 -18.48 1.61 -30.72
C PRO A 78 -20.01 1.48 -30.69
N ASN A 79 -20.67 2.43 -30.03
CA ASN A 79 -22.12 2.45 -29.93
C ASN A 79 -22.68 2.82 -31.31
N ILE A 80 -23.03 1.81 -32.12
CA ILE A 80 -23.49 1.99 -33.52
C ILE A 80 -24.87 2.68 -33.56
N LEU A 81 -25.61 2.62 -32.46
CA LEU A 81 -26.85 3.35 -32.27
C LEU A 81 -26.48 4.58 -31.43
N ASP A 82 -26.39 5.76 -32.02
CA ASP A 82 -26.18 7.05 -31.34
C ASP A 82 -27.33 7.41 -30.37
N GLN A 83 -27.67 6.49 -29.46
CA GLN A 83 -28.71 6.53 -28.45
C GLN A 83 -30.10 6.93 -28.98
N ASN A 84 -30.36 6.78 -30.28
CA ASN A 84 -31.67 6.98 -30.87
C ASN A 84 -32.50 5.68 -30.76
N PHE A 85 -33.20 5.55 -29.64
CA PHE A 85 -34.14 4.45 -29.37
C PHE A 85 -35.59 4.76 -29.79
N ILE A 86 -35.81 5.87 -30.49
CA ILE A 86 -37.14 6.26 -30.98
C ILE A 86 -37.38 5.49 -32.27
N VAL A 87 -38.26 4.50 -32.22
CA VAL A 87 -38.73 3.74 -33.38
C VAL A 87 -40.25 3.75 -33.34
N ASP A 88 -40.90 4.22 -34.41
CA ASP A 88 -42.37 4.37 -34.45
C ASP A 88 -43.13 3.03 -34.37
N GLN A 89 -42.48 1.89 -34.60
CA GLN A 89 -43.09 0.56 -34.46
C GLN A 89 -42.08 -0.48 -33.94
N PRO A 90 -42.52 -1.42 -33.08
CA PRO A 90 -41.68 -2.51 -32.59
C PRO A 90 -41.26 -3.46 -33.73
N ASN A 91 -40.06 -4.04 -33.63
CA ASN A 91 -39.46 -5.08 -34.49
C ASN A 91 -38.69 -4.69 -35.76
N LYS A 92 -38.52 -3.41 -36.13
CA LYS A 92 -37.70 -3.06 -37.33
C LYS A 92 -36.18 -3.09 -37.12
N VAL A 93 -35.69 -2.98 -35.89
CA VAL A 93 -34.23 -2.89 -35.63
C VAL A 93 -33.52 -4.23 -35.89
N TRP A 94 -34.23 -5.36 -35.75
CA TRP A 94 -33.63 -6.68 -35.90
C TRP A 94 -33.38 -7.08 -37.37
N ASP A 95 -34.24 -6.66 -38.31
CA ASP A 95 -34.07 -6.97 -39.74
C ASP A 95 -32.85 -6.26 -40.36
N TYR A 96 -32.51 -5.06 -39.88
CA TYR A 96 -31.37 -4.29 -40.38
C TYR A 96 -30.01 -4.95 -40.12
N LEU A 97 -29.87 -5.73 -39.04
CA LEU A 97 -28.60 -6.36 -38.66
C LEU A 97 -28.25 -7.58 -39.53
N HIS A 98 -29.23 -8.18 -40.23
CA HIS A 98 -29.01 -9.39 -41.03
C HIS A 98 -28.72 -9.13 -42.52
N GLN A 99 -29.05 -7.94 -43.05
CA GLN A 99 -29.07 -7.71 -44.50
C GLN A 99 -27.96 -6.81 -45.07
N ASN A 100 -27.10 -6.23 -44.24
CA ASN A 100 -26.04 -5.32 -44.69
C ASN A 100 -24.63 -5.88 -44.44
N GLN A 101 -24.27 -6.93 -45.18
CA GLN A 101 -22.88 -7.24 -45.54
C GLN A 101 -22.60 -6.72 -46.96
N GLY A 102 -22.92 -5.43 -47.20
CA GLY A 102 -22.61 -4.75 -48.46
C GLY A 102 -23.72 -3.83 -48.97
N GLY A 103 -23.51 -2.52 -48.90
CA GLY A 103 -24.36 -1.52 -49.56
C GLY A 103 -24.68 -0.33 -48.67
N THR A 104 -24.40 0.86 -49.17
CA THR A 104 -24.54 2.17 -48.50
C THR A 104 -25.95 2.45 -47.95
N PRO A 105 -26.08 3.14 -46.80
CA PRO A 105 -27.38 3.41 -46.20
C PRO A 105 -28.21 4.44 -47.03
N PRO A 106 -29.53 4.27 -47.15
CA PRO A 106 -30.38 5.27 -47.80
C PRO A 106 -30.57 6.51 -46.92
N THR A 107 -30.43 7.68 -47.52
CA THR A 107 -30.72 8.98 -46.92
C THR A 107 -32.20 9.07 -46.54
N ILE A 108 -32.48 9.30 -45.25
CA ILE A 108 -33.83 9.60 -44.77
C ILE A 108 -34.14 11.05 -45.18
N LEU A 109 -35.11 11.25 -46.09
CA LEU A 109 -35.73 12.56 -46.28
C LEU A 109 -36.86 12.74 -45.25
N GLN A 110 -36.91 13.95 -44.67
CA GLN A 110 -37.89 14.38 -43.65
C GLN A 110 -39.34 14.20 -44.07
#